data_AF-A0A7Y3LMV7-F1
#
_entry.id   AF-A0A7Y3LMV7-F1
#
_cell.length_a   1.000
_cell.length_b   1.000
_cell.length_c   1.000
_cell.angle_alpha   90.00
_cell.angle_beta   90.00
_cell.angle_gamma   90.00
#
_symmetry.space_group_name_H-M   'P 1'
#
loop_
_entity.id
_entity.type
_entity.pdbx_description
1 polymer ?
#
loop_
_entity_poly.entity_id
_entity_poly.type
_entity_poly.pdbx_seq_one_letter_code
_entity_poly.pdbx_strand_id
1 'polypeptide(L)'
;MVGLKLVESGYRHFRVEPCPGGGVTWAKATRNSPYGLIEISWELKDNQLDVALTVPPGTTAELIMSSGRCIDLSSGHYNLSD
;
A
#
# COMPACT_ATOMS: atom_id res chain seq x y z
N MET A 1 -5.97 -3.40 11.19
CA MET A 1 -6.82 -3.11 10.00
C MET A 1 -5.86 -2.72 8.89
N VAL A 2 -5.97 -3.29 7.70
CA VAL A 2 -4.93 -3.19 6.64
C VAL A 2 -4.90 -1.82 5.93
N GLY A 3 -5.94 -1.00 6.06
CA GLY A 3 -5.94 0.36 5.50
C GLY A 3 -6.21 0.42 3.98
N LEU A 4 -6.69 -0.66 3.36
CA LEU A 4 -6.99 -0.68 1.93
C LEU A 4 -8.37 -0.06 1.67
N LYS A 5 -8.39 1.19 1.22
CA LYS A 5 -9.61 1.92 0.82
C LYS A 5 -9.71 1.96 -0.71
N LEU A 6 -10.89 1.57 -1.21
CA LEU A 6 -11.24 1.71 -2.62
C LEU A 6 -11.56 3.18 -2.91
N VAL A 7 -10.92 3.76 -3.92
CA VAL A 7 -11.14 5.16 -4.32
C VAL A 7 -12.00 5.24 -5.59
N GLU A 8 -11.94 4.24 -6.49
CA GLU A 8 -12.82 4.17 -7.68
C GLU A 8 -13.31 2.74 -8.01
N SER A 9 -14.50 2.68 -8.61
CA SER A 9 -15.13 1.46 -9.12
C SER A 9 -14.23 0.76 -10.15
N GLY A 10 -13.71 -0.42 -9.79
CA GLY A 10 -12.96 -1.30 -10.68
C GLY A 10 -11.49 -1.55 -10.29
N TYR A 11 -10.96 -0.95 -9.21
CA TYR A 11 -9.53 -1.02 -8.85
C TYR A 11 -8.58 -0.31 -9.84
N ARG A 12 -9.06 0.62 -10.67
CA ARG A 12 -8.17 1.47 -11.48
C ARG A 12 -7.28 2.36 -10.61
N HIS A 13 -7.84 2.84 -9.50
CA HIS A 13 -7.12 3.63 -8.51
C HIS A 13 -7.45 3.15 -7.10
N PHE A 14 -6.44 2.92 -6.27
CA PHE A 14 -6.60 2.48 -4.89
C PHE A 14 -5.66 3.20 -3.94
N ARG A 15 -6.09 3.37 -2.68
CA ARG A 15 -5.29 4.05 -1.66
C ARG A 15 -4.78 3.06 -0.63
N VAL A 16 -3.53 3.26 -0.28
CA VAL A 16 -2.77 2.51 0.70
C VAL A 16 -2.34 3.47 1.79
N GLU A 17 -2.84 3.24 3.00
CA GLU A 17 -2.50 4.01 4.18
C GLU A 17 -2.06 3.04 5.27
N PRO A 18 -0.76 2.72 5.38
CA PRO A 18 -0.22 2.02 6.52
C PRO A 18 -0.50 2.87 7.76
N CYS A 19 -1.21 2.31 8.74
CA CYS A 19 -1.42 2.93 10.05
C CYS A 19 -0.64 2.15 11.12
N PRO A 20 0.70 2.23 11.15
CA PRO A 20 1.49 1.68 12.25
C PRO A 20 1.07 2.36 13.56
N GLY A 21 0.62 1.58 14.54
CA GLY A 21 0.05 2.09 15.78
C GLY A 21 -0.84 1.07 16.48
N GLY A 22 -1.15 1.31 17.77
CA GLY A 22 -2.03 0.43 18.55
C GLY A 22 -1.52 -1.01 18.75
N GLY A 23 -0.20 -1.23 18.67
CA GLY A 23 0.43 -2.54 18.79
C GLY A 23 0.58 -3.31 17.47
N VAL A 24 0.14 -2.76 16.34
CA VAL A 24 0.34 -3.36 15.01
C VAL A 24 1.66 -2.86 14.44
N THR A 25 2.65 -3.75 14.41
CA THR A 25 3.98 -3.47 13.83
C THR A 25 4.11 -3.96 12.39
N TRP A 26 3.17 -4.73 11.87
CA TRP A 26 3.21 -5.18 10.48
C TRP A 26 1.81 -5.49 9.97
N ALA A 27 1.61 -5.37 8.66
CA ALA A 27 0.44 -5.94 8.00
C ALA A 27 0.77 -6.35 6.57
N LYS A 28 0.18 -7.47 6.15
CA LYS A 28 0.20 -7.94 4.78
C LYS A 28 -1.22 -8.12 4.28
N ALA A 29 -1.48 -7.71 3.04
CA ALA A 29 -2.69 -8.05 2.33
C ALA A 29 -2.43 -8.30 0.85
N THR A 30 -3.22 -9.23 0.33
CA THR A 30 -3.26 -9.58 -1.07
C THR A 30 -4.69 -9.46 -1.54
N ARG A 31 -4.89 -8.92 -2.73
CA ARG A 31 -6.21 -8.74 -3.31
C ARG A 31 -6.16 -9.01 -4.80
N ASN A 32 -6.93 -10.00 -5.22
CA ASN A 32 -7.12 -10.26 -6.63
C ASN A 32 -8.04 -9.18 -7.22
N SER A 33 -7.52 -8.44 -8.18
CA SER A 33 -8.29 -7.49 -8.99
C SER A 33 -8.43 -8.02 -10.42
N PRO A 34 -9.40 -7.52 -11.21
CA PRO A 34 -9.49 -7.85 -12.63
C PRO A 34 -8.23 -7.49 -13.44
N TYR A 35 -7.40 -6.57 -12.93
CA TYR A 35 -6.15 -6.12 -13.57
C TYR A 35 -4.92 -6.94 -13.15
N GLY A 36 -5.05 -7.82 -12.16
CA GLY A 36 -3.96 -8.62 -11.62
C GLY A 36 -3.94 -8.65 -10.09
N LEU A 37 -2.90 -9.26 -9.54
CA LEU A 37 -2.70 -9.35 -8.11
C LEU A 37 -2.20 -8.00 -7.57
N ILE A 38 -2.96 -7.43 -6.63
CA ILE A 38 -2.51 -6.32 -5.78
C ILE A 38 -1.93 -6.96 -4.53
N GLU A 39 -0.66 -6.71 -4.23
CA GLU A 39 -0.02 -7.13 -2.99
C GLU A 39 0.53 -5.92 -2.26
N ILE A 40 0.26 -5.84 -0.97
CA ILE A 40 0.82 -4.85 -0.06
C ILE A 40 1.35 -5.56 1.17
N SER A 41 2.56 -5.23 1.57
CA SER A 41 3.09 -5.58 2.88
C SER A 41 3.84 -4.39 3.45
N TRP A 42 3.59 -4.09 4.72
CA TRP A 42 4.38 -3.12 5.45
C TRP A 42 4.79 -3.67 6.81
N GLU A 43 5.95 -3.25 7.27
CA GLU A 43 6.52 -3.60 8.57
C GLU A 43 7.19 -2.36 9.18
N LEU A 44 6.95 -2.16 10.46
CA LEU A 44 7.55 -1.14 11.29
C LEU A 44 8.58 -1.82 12.19
N LYS A 45 9.86 -1.56 11.92
CA LYS A 45 10.98 -2.11 12.67
C LYS A 45 11.93 -0.99 13.05
N ASP A 46 12.34 -0.93 14.31
CA ASP A 46 13.29 0.10 14.80
C ASP A 46 12.87 1.54 14.44
N ASN A 47 11.56 1.80 14.43
CA ASN A 47 10.95 3.08 14.04
C ASN A 47 11.12 3.46 12.55
N GLN A 48 11.54 2.51 11.72
CA GLN A 48 11.59 2.58 10.26
C GLN A 48 10.39 1.82 9.68
N LEU A 49 9.65 2.46 8.76
CA LEU A 49 8.49 1.84 8.12
C LEU A 49 8.88 1.38 6.72
N ASP A 50 9.00 0.08 6.52
CA ASP A 50 9.22 -0.54 5.21
C ASP A 50 7.88 -0.92 4.59
N VAL A 51 7.65 -0.50 3.36
CA VAL A 51 6.43 -0.72 2.59
C VAL A 51 6.79 -1.31 1.22
N ALA A 52 6.37 -2.54 0.99
CA ALA A 52 6.39 -3.17 -0.32
C ALA A 52 4.99 -3.15 -0.93
N LEU A 53 4.87 -2.57 -2.12
CA LEU A 53 3.62 -2.46 -2.87
C LEU A 53 3.79 -2.98 -4.29
N THR A 54 2.87 -3.85 -4.69
CA THR A 54 2.73 -4.34 -6.06
C THR A 54 1.45 -3.77 -6.66
N VAL A 55 1.64 -2.92 -7.67
CA VAL A 55 0.57 -2.27 -8.41
C VAL A 55 0.45 -2.96 -9.77
N PRO A 56 -0.67 -3.65 -10.06
CA PRO A 56 -0.84 -4.36 -11.32
C PRO A 56 -0.85 -3.41 -12.53
N PRO A 57 -0.50 -3.90 -13.74
CA PRO A 57 -0.53 -3.13 -14.96
C PRO A 57 -1.88 -2.44 -15.21
N GLY A 58 -1.85 -1.17 -15.62
CA GLY A 58 -3.07 -0.40 -15.92
C GLY A 58 -3.82 0.10 -14.69
N THR A 59 -3.21 0.05 -13.50
CA THR A 59 -3.73 0.63 -12.27
C THR A 59 -2.72 1.62 -11.66
N THR A 60 -3.21 2.46 -10.76
CA THR A 60 -2.40 3.39 -9.97
C THR A 60 -2.73 3.24 -8.48
N ALA A 61 -1.76 3.57 -7.63
CA ALA A 61 -1.89 3.50 -6.19
C ALA A 61 -1.42 4.80 -5.55
N GLU A 62 -2.17 5.28 -4.56
CA GLU A 62 -1.75 6.39 -3.70
C GLU A 62 -1.25 5.79 -2.38
N LEU A 63 0.04 5.97 -2.07
CA LEU A 63 0.64 5.55 -0.80
C LEU A 63 0.80 6.75 0.13
N ILE A 64 0.24 6.65 1.33
CA ILE A 64 0.37 7.68 2.37
C ILE A 64 1.17 7.13 3.52
N MET A 65 2.40 7.61 3.68
CA MET A 65 3.30 7.22 4.75
C MET A 65 2.82 7.79 6.09
N SER A 66 3.22 7.15 7.19
CA SER A 66 2.96 7.65 8.56
C SER A 66 3.55 9.03 8.83
N SER A 67 4.59 9.43 8.09
CA SER A 67 5.16 10.79 8.11
C SER A 67 4.25 11.86 7.47
N GLY A 68 3.13 11.49 6.85
CA GLY A 68 2.24 12.38 6.11
C GLY A 68 2.64 12.59 4.65
N ARG A 69 3.67 11.87 4.18
CA ARG A 69 4.13 11.90 2.79
C ARG A 69 3.20 11.10 1.89
N CYS A 70 2.64 11.75 0.88
CA CYS A 70 1.86 11.09 -0.17
C CYS A 70 2.75 10.81 -1.39
N ILE A 71 2.65 9.60 -1.94
CA ILE A 71 3.40 9.14 -3.10
C ILE A 71 2.43 8.48 -4.08
N ASP A 72 2.34 9.03 -5.28
CA ASP A 72 1.60 8.41 -6.37
C ASP A 72 2.48 7.38 -7.09
N LEU A 73 1.99 6.15 -7.13
CA LEU A 73 2.65 5.00 -7.73
C LEU A 73 1.84 4.53 -8.93
N SER A 74 2.50 4.36 -10.06
CA SER A 74 1.90 3.74 -11.25
C SER A 74 2.04 2.21 -11.16
N SER A 75 1.78 1.48 -12.25
CA SER A 75 1.96 0.03 -12.26
C SER A 75 3.43 -0.36 -12.10
N GLY A 76 3.71 -1.26 -11.17
CA GLY A 76 5.06 -1.72 -10.87
C GLY A 76 5.19 -2.33 -9.48
N HIS A 77 6.41 -2.72 -9.13
CA HIS A 77 6.77 -3.14 -7.79
C HIS A 77 7.59 -2.04 -7.15
N TYR A 78 7.18 -1.60 -5.97
CA TYR A 78 7.81 -0.54 -5.22
C TYR A 78 8.17 -1.05 -3.83
N ASN A 79 9.37 -0.68 -3.38
CA ASN A 79 9.80 -0.90 -2.01
C ASN A 79 10.27 0.44 -1.47
N LEU A 80 9.59 0.92 -0.44
CA LEU A 80 9.73 2.27 0.11
C LEU A 80 9.97 2.15 1.60
N SER A 81 10.99 2.85 2.09
CA SER A 81 11.31 2.94 3.51
C SER A 81 11.13 4.39 3.97
N ASP A 82 10.47 4.60 5.11
CA ASP A 82 10.40 5.90 5.81
C ASP A 82 11.55 6.05 6.81
#